data_AF-A0AAE5WTV2-F1
#
_entry.id   AF-A0AAE5WTV2-F1
#
_cell.length_a   1.000
_cell.length_b   1.000
_cell.length_c   1.000
_cell.angle_alpha   90.00
_cell.angle_beta   90.00
_cell.angle_gamma   90.00
#
_symmetry.space_group_name_H-M   'P 1'
#
loop_
_entity.id
_entity.type
_entity.pdbx_description
1 polymer ?
#
loop_
_entity_poly.entity_id
_entity_poly.type
_entity_poly.pdbx_seq_one_letter_code
_entity_poly.pdbx_strand_id
1 'polypeptide(L)'
;MRSFGSHILIAAALAVASPVFAKDTTIIELRSGDGGRSVGIISASEEVEASGPAAITVGDDGTIYILDQNNGRVLAIDAERSQAEPEILPLPENATPEDLAVVHNELYLWSDGVVPLERSTEADGRSQTLRAVDGGDADDYTRSVFASMGSVPPGPLNSIVDEIGRSTSRPAARPPVIQYVPSRGLGDIVAEVSAANDKAEILLRRSSSEENFLSLPLTAEGRIGTVELLDIDTTGRPYALVELVPADQAERTGMLVVRFAPNGAIDRVYDLPIDPGTVFSRRFVAIGPRGDVLYLKSQESRAQVLRLDGRDPGRKLAVARPAKPLNAGKPGKAPKLAIVPKSRSDVIERAIGFETLNWLVTSTAYGKDPGPGCINMNRLRRPIYLIGKRGQTVKGVPYCWGCKTRLEDFMDGVEKGQTAGNVCTKSAPQSNILGVDCSGFVSDAWGLKMHVTTRAIPGITKRLSDPWSMRPGDALNKPGSHVLLFMRFTADRKVEVMEASPNACKGRVCRNTYSLGSLLMRGYQPVRFKGLDG
;
A
#
# COMPACT_ATOMS: atom_id res chain seq x y z
N MET A 1 -12.60 -1.71 -85.04
CA MET A 1 -11.57 -2.44 -84.27
C MET A 1 -11.10 -1.52 -83.15
N ARG A 2 -11.58 -1.75 -81.92
CA ARG A 2 -11.20 -0.99 -80.72
C ARG A 2 -10.52 -1.95 -79.76
N SER A 3 -9.32 -1.61 -79.32
CA SER A 3 -8.58 -2.27 -78.26
C SER A 3 -8.76 -1.45 -76.98
N PHE A 4 -9.23 -2.09 -75.92
CA PHE A 4 -9.10 -1.60 -74.54
C PHE A 4 -8.73 -2.81 -73.68
N GLY A 5 -7.49 -2.80 -73.18
CA GLY A 5 -6.96 -3.80 -72.26
C GLY A 5 -7.58 -3.61 -70.87
N SER A 6 -8.05 -4.70 -70.28
CA SER A 6 -8.57 -4.72 -68.91
C SER A 6 -7.53 -5.34 -68.00
N HIS A 7 -6.87 -4.51 -67.18
CA HIS A 7 -6.02 -4.97 -66.09
C HIS A 7 -6.92 -5.33 -64.89
N ILE A 8 -6.94 -6.61 -64.51
CA ILE A 8 -7.55 -7.07 -63.25
C ILE A 8 -6.47 -6.97 -62.17
N LEU A 9 -6.62 -5.99 -61.28
CA LEU A 9 -5.87 -5.89 -60.03
C LEU A 9 -6.53 -6.78 -58.98
N ILE A 10 -5.90 -7.90 -58.63
CA ILE A 10 -6.27 -8.72 -57.48
C ILE A 10 -5.73 -8.01 -56.23
N ALA A 11 -6.60 -7.34 -55.47
CA ALA A 11 -6.27 -6.83 -54.15
C ALA A 11 -6.26 -7.98 -53.14
N ALA A 12 -5.07 -8.45 -52.77
CA ALA A 12 -4.90 -9.34 -51.63
C ALA A 12 -5.14 -8.54 -50.34
N ALA A 13 -6.29 -8.72 -49.71
CA ALA A 13 -6.57 -8.20 -48.39
C ALA A 13 -5.74 -9.00 -47.36
N LEU A 14 -4.59 -8.45 -46.94
CA LEU A 14 -3.93 -8.90 -45.72
C LEU A 14 -4.85 -8.54 -44.55
N ALA A 15 -5.52 -9.55 -43.98
CA ALA A 15 -6.12 -9.43 -42.67
C ALA A 15 -5.00 -9.22 -41.64
N VAL A 16 -4.77 -7.97 -41.24
CA VAL A 16 -3.95 -7.68 -40.06
C VAL A 16 -4.73 -8.17 -38.86
N ALA A 17 -4.44 -9.40 -38.42
CA ALA A 17 -4.92 -9.91 -37.15
C ALA A 17 -4.38 -8.98 -36.06
N SER A 18 -5.24 -8.08 -35.57
CA SER A 18 -4.95 -7.37 -34.33
C SER A 18 -4.75 -8.42 -33.24
N PRO A 19 -3.72 -8.34 -32.41
CA PRO A 19 -3.58 -9.27 -31.30
C PRO A 19 -4.87 -9.18 -30.47
N VAL A 20 -5.59 -10.30 -30.38
CA VAL A 20 -6.71 -10.44 -29.46
C VAL A 20 -6.08 -10.35 -28.08
N PHE A 21 -6.14 -9.17 -27.47
CA PHE A 21 -5.81 -9.04 -26.07
C PHE A 21 -6.83 -9.87 -25.30
N ALA A 22 -6.34 -11.00 -24.82
CA ALA A 22 -6.95 -11.86 -23.82
C ALA A 22 -7.55 -10.98 -22.70
N LYS A 23 -8.81 -11.23 -22.31
CA LYS A 23 -9.63 -10.28 -21.53
C LYS A 23 -9.78 -10.78 -20.09
N ASP A 24 -9.34 -9.98 -19.13
CA ASP A 24 -9.53 -10.24 -17.69
C ASP A 24 -10.97 -10.65 -17.38
N THR A 25 -11.13 -11.68 -16.55
CA THR A 25 -12.44 -12.20 -16.16
C THR A 25 -12.80 -11.73 -14.77
N THR A 26 -13.95 -11.09 -14.59
CA THR A 26 -14.47 -10.75 -13.26
C THR A 26 -14.99 -12.01 -12.57
N ILE A 27 -14.37 -12.40 -11.46
CA ILE A 27 -14.81 -13.51 -10.61
C ILE A 27 -16.01 -13.07 -9.77
N ILE A 28 -15.89 -11.92 -9.11
CA ILE A 28 -16.94 -11.31 -8.30
C ILE A 28 -16.88 -9.78 -8.40
N GLU A 29 -18.05 -9.15 -8.31
CA GLU A 29 -18.20 -7.71 -8.14
C GLU A 29 -19.00 -7.43 -6.87
N LEU A 30 -18.49 -6.51 -6.05
CA LEU A 30 -19.02 -6.11 -4.75
C LEU A 30 -19.25 -4.59 -4.78
N ARG A 31 -20.48 -4.16 -4.53
CA ARG A 31 -20.80 -2.71 -4.48
C ARG A 31 -20.38 -2.12 -3.14
N SER A 32 -20.33 -0.79 -3.04
CA SER A 32 -20.21 -0.12 -1.74
C SER A 32 -21.43 -0.45 -0.86
N GLY A 33 -21.19 -0.89 0.38
CA GLY A 33 -22.22 -1.27 1.35
C GLY A 33 -21.70 -2.19 2.46
N ASP A 34 -22.62 -2.73 3.27
CA ASP A 34 -22.35 -3.59 4.43
C ASP A 34 -23.06 -4.96 4.39
N GLY A 35 -23.81 -5.28 3.33
CA GLY A 35 -24.40 -6.60 3.08
C GLY A 35 -23.42 -7.63 2.49
N GLY A 36 -23.86 -8.89 2.32
CA GLY A 36 -23.03 -10.04 1.89
C GLY A 36 -22.32 -9.87 0.54
N ARG A 37 -22.93 -9.19 -0.43
CA ARG A 37 -22.34 -8.86 -1.74
C ARG A 37 -21.90 -7.41 -1.87
N SER A 38 -21.40 -6.84 -0.78
CA SER A 38 -20.90 -5.48 -0.74
C SER A 38 -19.69 -5.35 0.18
N VAL A 39 -18.94 -4.27 0.00
CA VAL A 39 -17.76 -3.94 0.79
C VAL A 39 -17.78 -2.48 1.23
N GLY A 40 -17.17 -2.20 2.37
CA GLY A 40 -17.09 -0.84 2.89
C GLY A 40 -16.13 -0.02 2.06
N ILE A 41 -16.64 1.01 1.40
CA ILE A 41 -15.82 1.97 0.64
C ILE A 41 -16.09 3.38 1.17
N ILE A 42 -15.03 4.07 1.53
CA ILE A 42 -15.04 5.47 1.95
C ILE A 42 -14.43 6.28 0.81
N SER A 43 -15.21 7.20 0.22
CA SER A 43 -14.76 8.06 -0.88
C SER A 43 -13.63 9.00 -0.45
N ALA A 44 -12.83 9.44 -1.42
CA ALA A 44 -11.80 10.44 -1.17
C ALA A 44 -12.42 11.81 -0.88
N SER A 45 -11.64 12.67 -0.24
CA SER A 45 -12.00 14.06 0.03
C SER A 45 -10.75 14.91 0.12
N GLU A 46 -10.89 16.23 0.30
CA GLU A 46 -9.73 17.11 0.41
C GLU A 46 -8.85 16.72 1.61
N GLU A 47 -7.57 16.47 1.35
CA GLU A 47 -6.57 16.03 2.34
C GLU A 47 -6.84 14.64 2.96
N VAL A 48 -7.68 13.79 2.34
CA VAL A 48 -7.91 12.40 2.75
C VAL A 48 -8.08 11.49 1.53
N GLU A 49 -7.36 10.36 1.52
CA GLU A 49 -7.52 9.33 0.49
C GLU A 49 -8.74 8.43 0.71
N ALA A 50 -9.29 7.94 -0.40
CA ALA A 50 -10.31 6.90 -0.39
C ALA A 50 -9.79 5.62 0.29
N SER A 51 -10.69 4.88 0.92
CA SER A 51 -10.44 3.58 1.54
C SER A 51 -11.43 2.55 1.02
N GLY A 52 -10.98 1.31 0.91
CA GLY A 52 -11.79 0.17 0.52
C GLY A 52 -11.29 -1.09 1.23
N PRO A 53 -11.59 -2.28 0.68
CA PRO A 53 -10.98 -3.52 1.11
C PRO A 53 -9.45 -3.43 1.17
N ALA A 54 -8.86 -3.98 2.22
CA ALA A 54 -7.45 -3.82 2.53
C ALA A 54 -6.56 -4.92 1.94
N ALA A 55 -7.11 -6.12 1.75
CA ALA A 55 -6.34 -7.28 1.29
C ALA A 55 -7.18 -8.28 0.49
N ILE A 56 -6.52 -9.00 -0.40
CA ILE A 56 -6.99 -10.26 -1.00
C ILE A 56 -5.96 -11.37 -0.75
N THR A 57 -6.42 -12.58 -0.42
CA THR A 57 -5.57 -13.78 -0.32
C THR A 57 -6.37 -15.03 -0.72
N VAL A 58 -5.70 -16.15 -0.97
CA VAL A 58 -6.32 -17.39 -1.48
C VAL A 58 -5.78 -18.60 -0.72
N GLY A 59 -6.69 -19.42 -0.17
CA GLY A 59 -6.38 -20.68 0.49
C GLY A 59 -5.99 -21.80 -0.49
N ASP A 60 -5.44 -22.90 0.03
CA ASP A 60 -5.10 -24.09 -0.78
C ASP A 60 -6.34 -24.77 -1.39
N ASP A 61 -7.49 -24.60 -0.74
CA ASP A 61 -8.80 -25.04 -1.22
C ASP A 61 -9.36 -24.16 -2.36
N GLY A 62 -8.70 -23.05 -2.69
CA GLY A 62 -9.14 -22.08 -3.69
C GLY A 62 -10.14 -21.04 -3.16
N THR A 63 -10.43 -21.02 -1.86
CA THR A 63 -11.28 -19.99 -1.24
C THR A 63 -10.57 -18.64 -1.32
N ILE A 64 -11.24 -17.64 -1.88
CA ILE A 64 -10.77 -16.25 -1.97
C ILE A 64 -11.24 -15.50 -0.72
N TYR A 65 -10.31 -14.92 0.01
CA TYR A 65 -10.59 -14.08 1.17
C TYR A 65 -10.35 -12.62 0.84
N ILE A 66 -11.34 -11.76 1.14
CA ILE A 66 -11.24 -10.31 1.01
C ILE A 66 -11.37 -9.68 2.39
N LEU A 67 -10.36 -8.91 2.81
CA LEU A 67 -10.40 -8.14 4.04
C LEU A 67 -11.19 -6.84 3.84
N ASP A 68 -12.42 -6.80 4.31
CA ASP A 68 -13.30 -5.64 4.30
C ASP A 68 -13.11 -4.83 5.59
N GLN A 69 -11.94 -4.19 5.73
CA GLN A 69 -11.51 -3.50 6.95
C GLN A 69 -12.52 -2.44 7.43
N ASN A 70 -13.20 -1.77 6.50
CA ASN A 70 -14.12 -0.68 6.81
C ASN A 70 -15.41 -1.19 7.45
N ASN A 71 -15.78 -2.46 7.20
CA ASN A 71 -16.90 -3.13 7.84
C ASN A 71 -16.46 -4.13 8.93
N GLY A 72 -15.15 -4.23 9.23
CA GLY A 72 -14.63 -5.09 10.30
C GLY A 72 -14.87 -6.59 10.07
N ARG A 73 -14.72 -7.06 8.83
CA ARG A 73 -15.00 -8.47 8.47
C ARG A 73 -14.10 -8.98 7.35
N VAL A 74 -14.09 -10.29 7.16
CA VAL A 74 -13.54 -10.98 5.98
C VAL A 74 -14.71 -11.58 5.19
N LEU A 75 -14.67 -11.43 3.87
CA LEU A 75 -15.56 -12.16 2.97
C LEU A 75 -14.82 -13.37 2.41
N ALA A 76 -15.36 -14.56 2.62
CA ALA A 76 -14.84 -15.81 2.05
C ALA A 76 -15.71 -16.24 0.86
N ILE A 77 -15.06 -16.41 -0.30
CA ILE A 77 -15.71 -16.62 -1.58
C ILE A 77 -15.19 -17.91 -2.20
N ASP A 78 -16.09 -18.85 -2.46
CA ASP A 78 -15.80 -20.02 -3.29
C ASP A 78 -15.68 -19.57 -4.76
N ALA A 79 -14.48 -19.69 -5.32
CA ALA A 79 -14.19 -19.25 -6.69
C ALA A 79 -14.98 -20.04 -7.75
N GLU A 80 -15.27 -21.32 -7.50
CA GLU A 80 -16.06 -22.17 -8.41
C GLU A 80 -17.56 -21.86 -8.31
N ARG A 81 -17.98 -21.21 -7.22
CA ARG A 81 -19.37 -20.79 -6.97
C ARG A 81 -19.48 -19.29 -6.70
N SER A 82 -18.78 -18.46 -7.48
CA SER A 82 -18.66 -17.02 -7.23
C SER A 82 -19.99 -16.21 -7.27
N GLN A 83 -21.05 -16.82 -7.82
CA GLN A 83 -22.42 -16.27 -7.81
C GLN A 83 -23.17 -16.52 -6.49
N ALA A 84 -22.71 -17.46 -5.66
CA ALA A 84 -23.27 -17.68 -4.33
C ALA A 84 -22.99 -16.47 -3.41
N GLU A 85 -23.78 -16.33 -2.35
CA GLU A 85 -23.50 -15.36 -1.29
C GLU A 85 -22.15 -15.69 -0.64
N PRO A 86 -21.23 -14.72 -0.54
CA PRO A 86 -20.01 -14.90 0.23
C PRO A 86 -20.32 -15.23 1.69
N GLU A 87 -19.51 -16.08 2.29
CA GLU A 87 -19.54 -16.26 3.74
C GLU A 87 -18.94 -15.02 4.41
N ILE A 88 -19.69 -14.43 5.35
CA ILE A 88 -19.23 -13.29 6.14
C ILE A 88 -18.60 -13.81 7.42
N LEU A 89 -17.35 -13.42 7.65
CA LEU A 89 -16.57 -13.77 8.83
C LEU A 89 -16.21 -12.49 9.60
N PRO A 90 -16.98 -12.10 10.64
CA PRO A 90 -16.64 -10.95 11.47
C PRO A 90 -15.24 -11.07 12.08
N LEU A 91 -14.52 -9.95 12.20
CA LEU A 91 -13.21 -9.91 12.83
C LEU A 91 -13.31 -9.80 14.36
N PRO A 92 -12.23 -10.14 15.10
CA PRO A 92 -12.16 -9.93 16.54
C PRO A 92 -12.48 -8.48 16.93
N GLU A 93 -13.16 -8.30 18.06
CA GLU A 93 -13.43 -6.97 18.60
C GLU A 93 -12.11 -6.19 18.83
N ASN A 94 -12.12 -4.90 18.48
CA ASN A 94 -10.97 -3.99 18.58
C ASN A 94 -9.79 -4.31 17.63
N ALA A 95 -9.93 -5.28 16.71
CA ALA A 95 -8.94 -5.46 15.67
C ALA A 95 -8.79 -4.17 14.83
N THR A 96 -7.55 -3.84 14.47
CA THR A 96 -7.23 -2.74 13.54
C THR A 96 -6.56 -3.33 12.29
N PRO A 97 -7.32 -4.06 11.47
CA PRO A 97 -6.78 -4.85 10.38
C PRO A 97 -6.23 -3.97 9.26
N GLU A 98 -5.05 -4.29 8.74
CA GLU A 98 -4.46 -3.57 7.60
C GLU A 98 -4.04 -4.52 6.45
N ASP A 99 -3.85 -5.81 6.75
CA ASP A 99 -3.50 -6.85 5.79
C ASP A 99 -4.03 -8.21 6.27
N LEU A 100 -4.18 -9.15 5.34
CA LEU A 100 -4.67 -10.51 5.57
C LEU A 100 -3.90 -11.48 4.68
N ALA A 101 -3.48 -12.61 5.22
CA ALA A 101 -2.79 -13.64 4.47
C ALA A 101 -3.23 -15.03 4.93
N VAL A 102 -3.27 -15.98 3.99
CA VAL A 102 -3.30 -17.41 4.31
C VAL A 102 -1.88 -17.95 4.18
N VAL A 103 -1.39 -18.61 5.22
CA VAL A 103 -0.06 -19.23 5.27
C VAL A 103 -0.23 -20.62 5.87
N HIS A 104 0.29 -21.65 5.20
CA HIS A 104 0.12 -23.06 5.59
C HIS A 104 -1.33 -23.45 5.95
N ASN A 105 -2.29 -22.96 5.15
CA ASN A 105 -3.73 -23.17 5.32
C ASN A 105 -4.35 -22.56 6.59
N GLU A 106 -3.64 -21.66 7.26
CA GLU A 106 -4.13 -20.89 8.41
C GLU A 106 -4.29 -19.41 8.03
N LEU A 107 -5.27 -18.74 8.65
CA LEU A 107 -5.58 -17.35 8.37
C LEU A 107 -4.86 -16.44 9.36
N TYR A 108 -4.14 -15.45 8.86
CA TYR A 108 -3.42 -14.47 9.66
C TYR A 108 -3.87 -13.06 9.31
N LEU A 109 -3.92 -12.21 10.33
CA LEU A 109 -4.23 -10.79 10.23
C LEU A 109 -3.03 -9.94 10.64
N TRP A 110 -2.77 -8.87 9.90
CA TRP A 110 -1.87 -7.82 10.36
C TRP A 110 -2.65 -6.73 11.10
N SER A 111 -2.35 -6.56 12.40
CA SER A 111 -2.93 -5.50 13.24
C SER A 111 -1.90 -5.04 14.28
N ASP A 112 -0.93 -4.21 13.85
CA ASP A 112 0.29 -3.84 14.61
C ASP A 112 1.26 -5.02 14.87
N GLY A 113 1.08 -6.11 14.12
CA GLY A 113 1.80 -7.36 14.27
C GLY A 113 0.97 -8.48 13.64
N VAL A 114 1.56 -9.66 13.55
CA VAL A 114 0.87 -10.86 13.04
C VAL A 114 -0.03 -11.42 14.12
N VAL A 115 -1.30 -11.64 13.78
CA VAL A 115 -2.31 -12.23 14.66
C VAL A 115 -2.91 -13.46 13.96
N PRO A 116 -2.70 -14.68 14.48
CA PRO A 116 -3.36 -15.86 13.96
C PRO A 116 -4.87 -15.81 14.26
N LEU A 117 -5.67 -16.25 13.29
CA LEU A 117 -7.12 -16.26 13.36
C LEU A 117 -7.67 -17.67 13.19
N GLU A 118 -8.61 -18.03 14.06
CA GLU A 118 -9.37 -19.27 13.94
C GLU A 118 -10.85 -18.98 13.71
N ARG A 119 -11.49 -19.85 12.93
CA ARG A 119 -12.95 -19.84 12.77
C ARG A 119 -13.59 -20.36 14.06
N SER A 120 -14.62 -19.67 14.52
CA SER A 120 -15.40 -20.03 15.70
C SER A 120 -16.89 -19.96 15.38
N THR A 121 -17.64 -20.95 15.84
CA THR A 121 -19.10 -20.95 15.70
C THR A 121 -19.73 -20.10 16.80
N GLU A 122 -20.64 -19.21 16.44
CA GLU A 122 -21.37 -18.38 17.38
C GLU A 122 -22.40 -19.19 18.19
N ALA A 123 -22.97 -18.55 19.22
CA ALA A 123 -23.95 -19.18 20.12
C ALA A 123 -25.23 -19.65 19.41
N ASP A 124 -25.51 -19.13 18.21
CA ASP A 124 -26.62 -19.57 17.36
C ASP A 124 -26.38 -20.94 16.67
N GLY A 125 -25.16 -21.48 16.79
CA GLY A 125 -24.77 -22.77 16.22
C GLY A 125 -24.65 -22.79 14.70
N ARG A 126 -24.73 -21.63 14.03
CA ARG A 126 -24.76 -21.53 12.56
C ARG A 126 -23.80 -20.49 12.02
N SER A 127 -23.71 -19.33 12.66
CA SER A 127 -22.86 -18.22 12.21
C SER A 127 -21.41 -18.51 12.57
N GLN A 128 -20.48 -18.15 11.67
CA GLN A 128 -19.05 -18.26 11.88
C GLN A 128 -18.45 -16.87 12.10
N THR A 129 -17.47 -16.79 12.99
CA THR A 129 -16.70 -15.58 13.29
C THR A 129 -15.22 -15.90 13.36
N LEU A 130 -14.35 -14.88 13.27
CA LEU A 130 -12.92 -15.03 13.45
C LEU A 130 -12.53 -14.59 14.86
N ARG A 131 -11.79 -15.45 15.55
CA ARG A 131 -11.21 -15.14 16.85
C ARG A 131 -9.69 -15.06 16.72
N ALA A 132 -9.11 -14.06 17.39
CA ALA A 132 -7.68 -14.01 17.59
C ALA A 132 -7.30 -15.12 18.56
N VAL A 133 -6.28 -15.91 18.20
CA VAL A 133 -5.72 -16.93 19.07
C VAL A 133 -4.30 -16.56 19.49
N ASP A 134 -3.88 -17.06 20.64
CA ASP A 134 -2.50 -16.90 21.08
C ASP A 134 -1.65 -17.97 20.39
N GLY A 135 -0.91 -17.56 19.37
CA GLY A 135 -0.03 -18.44 18.58
C GLY A 135 1.45 -18.23 18.86
N GLY A 136 1.81 -17.43 19.87
CA GLY A 136 3.19 -16.98 20.06
C GLY A 136 3.67 -16.08 18.91
N ASP A 137 5.00 -15.97 18.76
CA ASP A 137 5.58 -15.22 17.65
C ASP A 137 5.38 -15.98 16.33
N ALA A 138 4.82 -15.30 15.33
CA ALA A 138 4.70 -15.85 13.98
C ALA A 138 6.06 -16.35 13.45
N ASP A 139 6.07 -17.34 12.57
CA ASP A 139 7.33 -17.80 11.96
C ASP A 139 7.86 -16.82 10.88
N ASP A 140 9.05 -17.09 10.37
CA ASP A 140 9.69 -16.26 9.34
C ASP A 140 8.93 -16.24 8.02
N TYR A 141 8.22 -17.33 7.67
CA TYR A 141 7.42 -17.43 6.45
C TYR A 141 6.21 -16.52 6.52
N THR A 142 5.48 -16.59 7.62
CA THR A 142 4.31 -15.76 7.89
C THR A 142 4.70 -14.29 7.92
N ARG A 143 5.78 -13.94 8.64
CA ARG A 143 6.32 -12.58 8.62
C ARG A 143 6.71 -12.12 7.22
N SER A 144 7.37 -12.97 6.44
CA SER A 144 7.81 -12.67 5.08
C SER A 144 6.64 -12.45 4.12
N VAL A 145 5.57 -13.24 4.23
CA VAL A 145 4.34 -13.05 3.43
C VAL A 145 3.71 -11.68 3.69
N PHE A 146 3.63 -11.23 4.94
CA PHE A 146 3.21 -9.86 5.27
C PHE A 146 4.22 -8.82 4.76
N ALA A 147 5.51 -9.07 4.93
CA ALA A 147 6.57 -8.17 4.50
C ALA A 147 6.59 -7.92 2.99
N SER A 148 6.22 -8.92 2.18
CA SER A 148 6.17 -8.80 0.72
C SER A 148 5.30 -7.62 0.24
N MET A 149 4.20 -7.35 0.96
CA MET A 149 3.29 -6.24 0.67
C MET A 149 3.53 -5.00 1.55
N GLY A 150 4.63 -5.00 2.31
CA GLY A 150 5.07 -3.90 3.17
C GLY A 150 4.54 -3.95 4.60
N SER A 151 3.71 -4.93 4.95
CA SER A 151 3.16 -5.11 6.31
C SER A 151 4.27 -5.61 7.26
N VAL A 152 5.09 -4.66 7.71
CA VAL A 152 6.24 -4.89 8.59
C VAL A 152 6.21 -3.90 9.74
N PRO A 153 6.81 -4.24 10.89
CA PRO A 153 7.07 -3.24 11.91
C PRO A 153 8.01 -2.16 11.33
N PRO A 154 7.85 -0.89 11.73
CA PRO A 154 8.77 0.15 11.32
C PRO A 154 10.23 -0.19 11.66
N GLY A 155 11.17 0.25 10.84
CA GLY A 155 12.59 0.00 11.08
C GLY A 155 13.10 0.67 12.36
N PRO A 156 14.30 0.32 12.85
CA PRO A 156 14.84 0.97 14.03
C PRO A 156 15.21 2.43 13.71
N LEU A 157 14.88 3.36 14.61
CA LEU A 157 15.01 4.81 14.37
C LEU A 157 16.46 5.25 14.11
N ASN A 158 17.44 4.62 14.75
CA ASN A 158 18.86 4.88 14.53
C ASN A 158 19.30 4.66 13.07
N SER A 159 18.72 3.67 12.38
CA SER A 159 19.05 3.40 10.98
C SER A 159 18.66 4.55 10.04
N ILE A 160 17.65 5.34 10.40
CA ILE A 160 17.23 6.53 9.65
C ILE A 160 18.27 7.64 9.84
N VAL A 161 18.79 7.81 11.06
CA VAL A 161 19.85 8.78 11.35
C VAL A 161 21.14 8.41 10.62
N ASP A 162 21.49 7.12 10.60
CA ASP A 162 22.63 6.62 9.82
C ASP A 162 22.45 6.91 8.31
N GLU A 163 21.23 6.75 7.79
CA GLU A 163 20.93 7.01 6.37
C GLU A 163 21.13 8.48 5.99
N ILE A 164 20.82 9.41 6.90
CA ILE A 164 21.12 10.85 6.72
C ILE A 164 22.63 11.02 6.50
N GLY A 165 23.45 10.40 7.35
CA GLY A 165 24.91 10.41 7.26
C GLY A 165 25.45 9.77 5.97
N ARG A 166 24.94 8.59 5.61
CA ARG A 166 25.36 7.85 4.39
C ARG A 166 24.99 8.55 3.10
N SER A 167 23.91 9.33 3.05
CA SER A 167 23.48 10.05 1.84
C SER A 167 24.48 11.10 1.32
N THR A 168 25.60 11.31 2.04
CA THR A 168 26.75 12.11 1.61
C THR A 168 27.84 11.30 0.89
N SER A 169 27.71 9.97 0.84
CA SER A 169 28.68 9.02 0.28
C SER A 169 28.08 8.22 -0.89
N ARG A 170 28.94 7.62 -1.74
CA ARG A 170 28.53 6.88 -2.94
C ARG A 170 27.65 5.68 -2.55
N PRO A 171 26.53 5.38 -3.24
CA PRO A 171 25.65 4.28 -2.85
C PRO A 171 26.41 2.96 -2.87
N ALA A 172 26.49 2.29 -1.72
CA ALA A 172 26.99 0.91 -1.66
C ALA A 172 26.08 0.00 -2.50
N ALA A 173 26.65 -1.05 -3.09
CA ALA A 173 25.84 -2.12 -3.67
C ALA A 173 24.92 -2.67 -2.58
N ARG A 174 23.60 -2.72 -2.83
CA ARG A 174 22.66 -3.27 -1.85
C ARG A 174 22.87 -4.78 -1.77
N PRO A 175 22.94 -5.34 -0.55
CA PRO A 175 23.01 -6.79 -0.40
C PRO A 175 21.74 -7.43 -0.96
N PRO A 176 21.81 -8.73 -1.31
CA PRO A 176 20.62 -9.50 -1.63
C PRO A 176 19.61 -9.49 -0.47
N VAL A 177 18.33 -9.59 -0.80
CA VAL A 177 17.23 -9.68 0.16
C VAL A 177 16.77 -11.11 0.24
N ILE A 178 16.63 -11.64 1.46
CA ILE A 178 16.08 -12.96 1.71
C ILE A 178 14.57 -12.85 1.90
N GLN A 179 13.83 -13.62 1.12
CA GLN A 179 12.38 -13.80 1.21
C GLN A 179 12.08 -15.25 1.55
N TYR A 180 11.23 -15.46 2.55
CA TYR A 180 10.69 -16.78 2.90
C TYR A 180 9.32 -16.92 2.24
N VAL A 181 9.14 -17.95 1.44
CA VAL A 181 7.94 -18.12 0.62
C VAL A 181 7.33 -19.50 0.90
N PRO A 182 6.09 -19.55 1.41
CA PRO A 182 5.36 -20.80 1.45
C PRO A 182 5.07 -21.22 0.01
N SER A 183 5.45 -22.44 -0.38
CA SER A 183 5.11 -22.98 -1.70
C SER A 183 4.02 -24.03 -1.61
N ARG A 184 3.27 -24.19 -2.69
CA ARG A 184 2.26 -25.23 -2.82
C ARG A 184 2.91 -26.49 -3.39
N GLY A 185 3.38 -27.35 -2.50
CA GLY A 185 3.89 -28.69 -2.87
C GLY A 185 5.42 -28.83 -3.01
N LEU A 186 6.19 -27.75 -2.93
CA LEU A 186 7.67 -27.83 -2.82
C LEU A 186 8.18 -27.62 -1.39
N GLY A 187 7.28 -27.40 -0.43
CA GLY A 187 7.60 -27.08 0.96
C GLY A 187 8.04 -25.63 1.13
N ASP A 188 8.80 -25.37 2.18
CA ASP A 188 9.27 -24.02 2.49
C ASP A 188 10.46 -23.62 1.61
N ILE A 189 10.33 -22.48 0.93
CA ILE A 189 11.33 -21.97 -0.01
C ILE A 189 11.96 -20.69 0.52
N VAL A 190 13.27 -20.59 0.35
CA VAL A 190 14.04 -19.37 0.58
C VAL A 190 14.45 -18.81 -0.77
N ALA A 191 14.08 -17.55 -1.01
CA ALA A 191 14.40 -16.81 -2.22
C ALA A 191 15.39 -15.70 -1.89
N GLU A 192 16.57 -15.76 -2.50
CA GLU A 192 17.55 -14.67 -2.45
C GLU A 192 17.36 -13.76 -3.66
N VAL A 193 16.95 -12.51 -3.41
CA VAL A 193 16.63 -11.53 -4.45
C VAL A 193 17.73 -10.48 -4.53
N SER A 194 18.38 -10.42 -5.69
CA SER A 194 19.34 -9.38 -6.03
C SER A 194 18.78 -8.49 -7.13
N ALA A 195 18.72 -7.17 -6.93
CA ALA A 195 18.26 -6.24 -7.95
C ALA A 195 19.27 -5.10 -8.13
N ALA A 196 19.55 -4.74 -9.39
CA ALA A 196 20.44 -3.66 -9.78
C ALA A 196 19.99 -3.04 -11.11
N ASN A 197 19.66 -1.74 -11.10
CA ASN A 197 19.17 -1.03 -12.28
C ASN A 197 18.05 -1.78 -13.01
N ASP A 198 18.29 -2.22 -14.25
CA ASP A 198 17.32 -2.90 -15.12
C ASP A 198 17.37 -4.43 -15.02
N LYS A 199 18.14 -4.99 -14.08
CA LYS A 199 18.31 -6.42 -13.88
C LYS A 199 17.98 -6.85 -12.46
N ALA A 200 17.43 -8.05 -12.34
CA ALA A 200 17.29 -8.73 -11.07
C ALA A 200 17.51 -10.24 -11.25
N GLU A 201 17.81 -10.93 -10.17
CA GLU A 201 17.90 -12.37 -10.11
C GLU A 201 17.25 -12.85 -8.80
N ILE A 202 16.49 -13.93 -8.90
CA ILE A 202 15.95 -14.63 -7.74
C ILE A 202 16.56 -16.03 -7.73
N LEU A 203 17.32 -16.35 -6.68
CA LEU A 203 17.86 -17.70 -6.47
C LEU A 203 16.99 -18.42 -5.46
N LEU A 204 16.47 -19.59 -5.84
CA LEU A 204 15.60 -20.40 -4.99
C LEU A 204 16.35 -21.59 -4.42
N ARG A 205 16.23 -21.78 -3.11
CA ARG A 205 16.64 -22.97 -2.39
C ARG A 205 15.52 -23.46 -1.48
N ARG A 206 15.55 -24.75 -1.14
CA ARG A 206 14.67 -25.31 -0.11
C ARG A 206 15.20 -24.87 1.25
N SER A 207 14.32 -24.68 2.23
CA SER A 207 14.72 -24.34 3.59
C SER A 207 15.71 -25.36 4.21
N SER A 208 15.59 -26.62 3.82
CA SER A 208 16.44 -27.73 4.24
C SER A 208 17.78 -27.86 3.47
N SER A 209 18.09 -26.94 2.55
CA SER A 209 19.26 -27.02 1.68
C SER A 209 19.94 -25.66 1.52
N GLU A 210 21.26 -25.69 1.41
CA GLU A 210 22.06 -24.52 1.02
C GLU A 210 22.26 -24.44 -0.50
N GLU A 211 21.90 -25.49 -1.25
CA GLU A 211 22.02 -25.50 -2.70
C GLU A 211 20.81 -24.85 -3.37
N ASN A 212 21.09 -23.87 -4.24
CA ASN A 212 20.08 -23.29 -5.12
C ASN A 212 19.70 -24.29 -6.21
N PHE A 213 18.40 -24.56 -6.36
CA PHE A 213 17.89 -25.46 -7.39
C PHE A 213 17.31 -24.73 -8.61
N LEU A 214 17.03 -23.42 -8.49
CA LEU A 214 16.47 -22.63 -9.57
C LEU A 214 16.98 -21.18 -9.53
N SER A 215 17.32 -20.63 -10.69
CA SER A 215 17.59 -19.19 -10.88
C SER A 215 16.53 -18.60 -11.79
N LEU A 216 16.01 -17.43 -11.41
CA LEU A 216 14.99 -16.68 -12.13
C LEU A 216 15.57 -15.32 -12.55
N PRO A 217 16.24 -15.23 -13.72
CA PRO A 217 16.79 -13.98 -14.20
C PRO A 217 15.69 -13.06 -14.75
N LEU A 218 15.80 -11.78 -14.42
CA LEU A 218 14.91 -10.72 -14.86
C LEU A 218 15.70 -9.61 -15.56
N THR A 219 15.20 -9.13 -16.70
CA THR A 219 15.73 -7.95 -17.38
C THR A 219 14.57 -7.10 -17.87
N ALA A 220 14.60 -5.80 -17.59
CA ALA A 220 13.54 -4.85 -17.90
C ALA A 220 14.01 -3.71 -18.83
N GLU A 221 13.07 -2.99 -19.43
CA GLU A 221 13.33 -1.77 -20.20
C GLU A 221 13.59 -0.54 -19.32
N GLY A 222 13.25 -0.63 -18.03
CA GLY A 222 13.45 0.42 -17.03
C GLY A 222 14.08 -0.11 -15.76
N ARG A 223 14.33 0.78 -14.80
CA ARG A 223 14.88 0.39 -13.50
C ARG A 223 13.85 -0.44 -12.72
N ILE A 224 14.29 -1.60 -12.22
CA ILE A 224 13.53 -2.48 -11.34
C ILE A 224 13.52 -1.86 -9.94
N GLY A 225 12.31 -1.66 -9.42
CA GLY A 225 12.05 -1.28 -8.04
C GLY A 225 12.14 -2.49 -7.15
N THR A 226 11.01 -2.92 -6.60
CA THR A 226 10.90 -4.13 -5.78
C THR A 226 10.61 -5.37 -6.62
N VAL A 227 11.13 -6.52 -6.19
CA VAL A 227 10.81 -7.86 -6.70
C VAL A 227 10.40 -8.72 -5.51
N GLU A 228 9.17 -9.24 -5.53
CA GLU A 228 8.64 -10.11 -4.48
C GLU A 228 8.22 -11.44 -5.08
N LEU A 229 8.78 -12.54 -4.60
CA LEU A 229 8.26 -13.86 -4.93
C LEU A 229 6.94 -14.06 -4.15
N LEU A 230 5.84 -14.19 -4.89
CA LEU A 230 4.49 -14.24 -4.32
C LEU A 230 4.09 -15.65 -3.88
N ASP A 231 4.32 -16.62 -4.76
CA ASP A 231 3.90 -18.01 -4.57
C ASP A 231 4.64 -18.91 -5.58
N ILE A 232 4.62 -20.21 -5.33
CA ILE A 232 4.93 -21.26 -6.31
C ILE A 232 3.73 -22.19 -6.34
N ASP A 233 3.07 -22.27 -7.49
CA ASP A 233 1.84 -23.05 -7.63
C ASP A 233 2.07 -24.57 -7.50
N THR A 234 0.97 -25.32 -7.43
CA THR A 234 0.99 -26.79 -7.32
C THR A 234 1.70 -27.52 -8.48
N THR A 235 2.00 -26.82 -9.58
CA THR A 235 2.74 -27.35 -10.73
C THR A 235 4.23 -27.01 -10.68
N GLY A 236 4.68 -26.33 -9.62
CA GLY A 236 6.06 -25.91 -9.43
C GLY A 236 6.46 -24.66 -10.21
N ARG A 237 5.49 -23.82 -10.61
CA ARG A 237 5.76 -22.57 -11.33
C ARG A 237 5.85 -21.39 -10.35
N PRO A 238 6.99 -20.66 -10.31
CA PRO A 238 7.12 -19.45 -9.51
C PRO A 238 6.36 -18.26 -10.10
N TYR A 239 5.85 -17.39 -9.21
CA TYR A 239 5.21 -16.12 -9.56
C TYR A 239 5.87 -14.98 -8.77
N ALA A 240 6.36 -13.95 -9.47
CA ALA A 240 6.95 -12.77 -8.82
C ALA A 240 6.19 -11.50 -9.18
N LEU A 241 5.92 -10.64 -8.19
CA LEU A 241 5.52 -9.27 -8.40
C LEU A 241 6.77 -8.43 -8.69
N VAL A 242 6.79 -7.76 -9.82
CA VAL A 242 7.91 -6.92 -10.26
C VAL A 242 7.41 -5.50 -10.47
N GLU A 243 8.10 -4.56 -9.84
CA GLU A 243 7.86 -3.14 -10.02
C GLU A 243 8.91 -2.55 -10.98
N LEU A 244 8.44 -1.79 -11.96
CA LEU A 244 9.27 -1.06 -12.90
C LEU A 244 9.11 0.44 -12.62
N VAL A 245 10.18 1.11 -12.19
CA VAL A 245 10.22 2.56 -11.91
C VAL A 245 11.38 3.21 -12.66
N PRO A 246 11.18 3.60 -13.93
CA PRO A 246 12.19 4.34 -14.67
C PRO A 246 12.59 5.62 -13.94
N ALA A 247 13.90 5.89 -13.86
CA ALA A 247 14.43 7.03 -13.10
C ALA A 247 14.08 8.40 -13.74
N ASP A 248 13.90 8.45 -15.06
CA ASP A 248 13.65 9.66 -15.83
C ASP A 248 12.25 9.71 -16.46
N GLN A 249 11.47 8.64 -16.34
CA GLN A 249 10.14 8.46 -16.93
C GLN A 249 9.18 7.86 -15.89
N ALA A 250 8.99 8.57 -14.76
CA ALA A 250 8.16 8.10 -13.65
C ALA A 250 6.70 7.83 -14.07
N GLU A 251 6.21 8.46 -15.14
CA GLU A 251 4.91 8.18 -15.77
C GLU A 251 4.82 6.81 -16.46
N ARG A 252 5.96 6.17 -16.73
CA ARG A 252 6.03 4.78 -17.23
C ARG A 252 6.11 3.74 -16.12
N THR A 253 5.98 4.18 -14.87
CA THR A 253 5.96 3.29 -13.73
C THR A 253 4.80 2.30 -13.83
N GLY A 254 5.06 1.05 -13.48
CA GLY A 254 4.02 0.03 -13.39
C GLY A 254 4.45 -1.19 -12.59
N MET A 255 3.50 -2.09 -12.39
CA MET A 255 3.68 -3.33 -11.66
C MET A 255 3.14 -4.48 -12.49
N LEU A 256 3.85 -5.60 -12.47
CA LEU A 256 3.58 -6.79 -13.26
C LEU A 256 3.68 -8.02 -12.36
N VAL A 257 2.87 -9.04 -12.63
CA VAL A 257 3.17 -10.39 -12.14
C VAL A 257 3.86 -11.15 -13.25
N VAL A 258 4.98 -11.79 -12.94
CA VAL A 258 5.78 -12.58 -13.86
C VAL A 258 5.69 -14.03 -13.42
N ARG A 259 5.26 -14.90 -14.33
CA ARG A 259 5.28 -16.35 -14.12
C ARG A 259 6.49 -16.95 -14.82
N PHE A 260 7.11 -17.89 -14.14
CA PHE A 260 8.25 -18.65 -14.64
C PHE A 260 7.85 -20.10 -14.89
N ALA A 261 8.40 -20.68 -15.95
CA ALA A 261 8.40 -22.12 -16.14
C ALA A 261 9.29 -22.80 -15.08
N PRO A 262 9.11 -24.12 -14.83
CA PRO A 262 9.92 -24.84 -13.84
C PRO A 262 11.44 -24.85 -14.11
N ASN A 263 11.86 -24.51 -15.33
CA ASN A 263 13.28 -24.35 -15.71
C ASN A 263 13.81 -22.92 -15.51
N GLY A 264 13.00 -22.00 -14.97
CA GLY A 264 13.38 -20.63 -14.63
C GLY A 264 13.23 -19.61 -15.76
N ALA A 265 12.80 -20.03 -16.95
CA ALA A 265 12.47 -19.12 -18.03
C ALA A 265 11.14 -18.40 -17.76
N ILE A 266 11.04 -17.12 -18.10
CA ILE A 266 9.75 -16.40 -18.07
C ILE A 266 8.83 -17.00 -19.13
N ASP A 267 7.62 -17.41 -18.74
CA ASP A 267 6.64 -17.97 -19.67
C ASP A 267 5.41 -17.07 -19.86
N ARG A 268 5.07 -16.22 -18.88
CA ARG A 268 3.91 -15.32 -18.94
C ARG A 268 4.12 -14.06 -18.12
N VAL A 269 3.53 -12.95 -18.58
CA VAL A 269 3.49 -11.67 -17.85
C VAL A 269 2.03 -11.21 -17.73
N TYR A 270 1.63 -10.78 -16.54
CA TYR A 270 0.31 -10.25 -16.24
C TYR A 270 0.43 -8.77 -15.88
N ASP A 271 -0.16 -7.90 -16.69
CA ASP A 271 -0.23 -6.47 -16.39
C ASP A 271 -1.35 -6.21 -15.38
N LEU A 272 -1.06 -5.43 -14.33
CA LEU A 272 -2.10 -5.07 -13.36
C LEU A 272 -2.96 -3.92 -13.91
N PRO A 273 -4.31 -4.06 -13.96
CA PRO A 273 -5.22 -3.08 -14.57
C PRO A 273 -5.49 -1.88 -13.64
N ILE A 274 -4.42 -1.14 -13.34
CA ILE A 274 -4.39 0.02 -12.45
C ILE A 274 -4.83 1.27 -13.22
N ASP A 275 -5.93 1.86 -12.77
CA ASP A 275 -6.51 3.09 -13.34
C ASP A 275 -6.41 4.27 -12.37
N PRO A 276 -6.55 5.53 -12.84
CA PRO A 276 -6.61 6.73 -12.00
C PRO A 276 -7.60 6.65 -10.82
N GLY A 277 -8.72 5.96 -10.95
CA GLY A 277 -9.71 5.83 -9.88
C GLY A 277 -9.45 4.69 -8.88
N THR A 278 -8.27 4.06 -8.93
CA THR A 278 -7.98 2.88 -8.11
C THR A 278 -7.81 3.28 -6.65
N VAL A 279 -8.62 2.66 -5.79
CA VAL A 279 -8.44 2.68 -4.33
C VAL A 279 -7.48 1.56 -4.00
N PHE A 280 -6.27 1.88 -3.55
CA PHE A 280 -5.24 0.87 -3.33
C PHE A 280 -5.45 0.11 -2.03
N SER A 281 -5.49 -1.21 -2.14
CA SER A 281 -5.39 -2.16 -1.04
C SER A 281 -3.91 -2.35 -0.65
N ARG A 282 -3.65 -2.75 0.59
CA ARG A 282 -2.31 -3.14 1.05
C ARG A 282 -1.82 -4.35 0.27
N ARG A 283 -2.66 -5.38 0.17
CA ARG A 283 -2.45 -6.57 -0.64
C ARG A 283 -3.50 -6.64 -1.73
N PHE A 284 -3.05 -6.54 -2.98
CA PHE A 284 -3.94 -6.37 -4.14
C PHE A 284 -3.77 -7.48 -5.19
N VAL A 285 -2.82 -8.41 -4.99
CA VAL A 285 -2.62 -9.60 -5.83
C VAL A 285 -2.58 -10.84 -4.96
N ALA A 286 -3.16 -11.93 -5.45
CA ALA A 286 -3.02 -13.26 -4.89
C ALA A 286 -2.86 -14.30 -6.00
N ILE A 287 -2.16 -15.39 -5.72
CA ILE A 287 -1.99 -16.53 -6.63
C ILE A 287 -2.86 -17.67 -6.13
N GLY A 288 -3.72 -18.20 -7.00
CA GLY A 288 -4.53 -19.38 -6.70
C GLY A 288 -3.73 -20.67 -6.79
N PRO A 289 -4.20 -21.77 -6.20
CA PRO A 289 -3.46 -23.04 -6.13
C PRO A 289 -3.12 -23.65 -7.51
N ARG A 290 -3.91 -23.33 -8.54
CA ARG A 290 -3.70 -23.75 -9.94
C ARG A 290 -2.95 -22.70 -10.79
N GLY A 291 -2.45 -21.63 -10.18
CA GLY A 291 -1.72 -20.58 -10.88
C GLY A 291 -2.58 -19.45 -11.45
N ASP A 292 -3.86 -19.36 -11.05
CA ASP A 292 -4.71 -18.21 -11.38
C ASP A 292 -4.15 -16.93 -10.71
N VAL A 293 -3.86 -15.90 -11.49
CA VAL A 293 -3.42 -14.59 -10.95
C VAL A 293 -4.65 -13.73 -10.69
N LEU A 294 -4.93 -13.48 -9.42
CA LEU A 294 -6.08 -12.68 -8.99
C LEU A 294 -5.65 -11.27 -8.60
N TYR A 295 -6.43 -10.27 -9.04
CA TYR A 295 -6.23 -8.86 -8.71
C TYR A 295 -7.49 -8.26 -8.07
N LEU A 296 -7.31 -7.64 -6.91
CA LEU A 296 -8.35 -6.90 -6.22
C LEU A 296 -8.39 -5.45 -6.74
N LYS A 297 -9.35 -5.18 -7.62
CA LYS A 297 -9.59 -3.86 -8.19
C LYS A 297 -10.64 -3.13 -7.37
N SER A 298 -10.24 -2.11 -6.63
CA SER A 298 -11.17 -1.26 -5.86
C SER A 298 -11.29 0.13 -6.48
N GLN A 299 -12.51 0.67 -6.50
CA GLN A 299 -12.87 2.02 -6.97
C GLN A 299 -13.89 2.62 -5.98
N GLU A 300 -14.21 3.91 -6.09
CA GLU A 300 -15.07 4.60 -5.11
C GLU A 300 -16.49 4.02 -4.92
N SER A 301 -17.00 3.22 -5.87
CA SER A 301 -18.35 2.66 -5.83
C SER A 301 -18.42 1.12 -5.81
N ARG A 302 -17.29 0.44 -6.06
CA ARG A 302 -17.24 -1.03 -6.16
C ARG A 302 -15.83 -1.57 -5.94
N ALA A 303 -15.75 -2.84 -5.54
CA ALA A 303 -14.57 -3.66 -5.64
C ALA A 303 -14.85 -4.88 -6.52
N GLN A 304 -13.84 -5.34 -7.25
CA GLN A 304 -13.92 -6.51 -8.12
C GLN A 304 -12.70 -7.39 -7.88
N VAL A 305 -12.90 -8.70 -7.89
CA VAL A 305 -11.80 -9.65 -8.04
C VAL A 305 -11.73 -10.05 -9.49
N LEU A 306 -10.61 -9.74 -10.13
CA LEU A 306 -10.33 -10.09 -11.52
C LEU A 306 -9.37 -11.27 -11.55
N ARG A 307 -9.67 -12.28 -12.36
CA ARG A 307 -8.67 -13.23 -12.83
C ARG A 307 -8.02 -12.63 -14.07
N LEU A 308 -6.73 -12.34 -13.96
CA LEU A 308 -5.98 -11.68 -15.01
C LEU A 308 -5.63 -12.66 -16.11
N ASP A 309 -5.73 -12.19 -17.35
CA ASP A 309 -5.25 -12.93 -18.49
C ASP A 309 -3.82 -12.48 -18.84
N GLY A 310 -2.91 -13.44 -18.91
CA GLY A 310 -1.51 -13.16 -19.12
C GLY A 310 -1.18 -13.01 -20.60
N ARG A 311 -0.16 -12.21 -20.91
CA ARG A 311 0.41 -12.12 -22.26
C ARG A 311 1.76 -12.81 -22.34
N ASP A 312 2.19 -13.09 -23.56
CA ASP A 312 3.53 -13.59 -23.83
C ASP A 312 4.59 -12.55 -23.42
N PRO A 313 5.72 -13.01 -22.86
CA PRO A 313 6.80 -12.13 -22.46
C PRO A 313 7.49 -11.50 -23.68
N GLY A 314 7.87 -10.23 -23.55
CA GLY A 314 8.79 -9.58 -24.49
C GLY A 314 10.24 -9.97 -24.21
N ARG A 315 11.18 -9.49 -25.04
CA ARG A 315 12.62 -9.68 -24.81
C ARG A 315 13.10 -9.07 -23.50
N LYS A 316 12.49 -7.96 -23.10
CA LYS A 316 12.67 -7.30 -21.81
C LYS A 316 11.29 -7.08 -21.18
N LEU A 317 11.23 -7.11 -19.86
CA LEU A 317 10.03 -6.75 -19.13
C LEU A 317 9.73 -5.27 -19.31
N ALA A 318 8.50 -4.99 -19.70
CA ALA A 318 7.96 -3.65 -19.86
C ALA A 318 6.47 -3.68 -19.52
N VAL A 319 5.97 -2.55 -19.02
CA VAL A 319 4.54 -2.37 -18.75
C VAL A 319 3.83 -2.13 -20.07
N ALA A 320 2.86 -2.96 -20.43
CA ALA A 320 2.17 -2.83 -21.73
C ALA A 320 1.34 -1.55 -21.80
N ARG A 321 0.75 -1.14 -20.67
CA ARG A 321 -0.05 0.07 -20.52
C ARG A 321 0.32 0.73 -19.20
N PRO A 322 1.28 1.67 -19.20
CA PRO A 322 1.56 2.44 -18.00
C PRO A 322 0.29 3.10 -17.48
N ALA A 323 0.13 3.11 -16.16
CA ALA A 323 -0.97 3.83 -15.54
C ALA A 323 -0.90 5.30 -15.99
N LYS A 324 -1.97 5.81 -16.59
CA LYS A 324 -2.02 7.24 -16.92
C LYS A 324 -1.88 8.00 -15.61
N PRO A 325 -0.93 8.94 -15.48
CA PRO A 325 -0.81 9.72 -14.27
C PRO A 325 -2.16 10.36 -13.97
N LEU A 326 -2.66 10.17 -12.74
CA LEU A 326 -3.72 11.05 -12.23
C LEU A 326 -3.26 12.48 -12.43
N ASN A 327 -4.12 13.31 -13.01
CA ASN A 327 -3.91 14.76 -12.97
C ASN A 327 -3.84 15.13 -11.49
N ALA A 328 -2.62 15.39 -11.00
CA ALA A 328 -2.43 15.97 -9.69
C ALA A 328 -3.32 17.21 -9.60
N GLY A 329 -4.04 17.37 -8.48
CA GLY A 329 -4.87 18.55 -8.28
C GLY A 329 -4.08 19.81 -8.62
N LYS A 330 -4.71 20.78 -9.29
CA LYS A 330 -4.01 22.02 -9.69
C LYS A 330 -3.27 22.59 -8.47
N PRO A 331 -1.98 22.93 -8.60
CA PRO A 331 -1.25 23.56 -7.51
C PRO A 331 -2.04 24.75 -6.95
N GLY A 332 -2.18 24.78 -5.64
CA GLY A 332 -2.73 25.90 -4.91
C GLY A 332 -1.78 27.11 -4.97
N LYS A 333 -2.28 28.26 -4.54
CA LYS A 333 -1.48 29.48 -4.46
C LYS A 333 -0.32 29.27 -3.49
N ALA A 334 0.91 29.54 -3.95
CA ALA A 334 2.08 29.47 -3.10
C ALA A 334 1.92 30.46 -1.92
N PRO A 335 2.08 30.00 -0.67
CA PRO A 335 2.00 30.89 0.49
C PRO A 335 3.19 31.85 0.49
N LYS A 336 2.97 33.09 0.93
CA LYS A 336 4.07 34.01 1.23
C LYS A 336 4.67 33.60 2.58
N LEU A 337 5.75 32.83 2.54
CA LEU A 337 6.39 32.26 3.71
C LEU A 337 7.91 32.50 3.64
N ALA A 338 8.50 32.92 4.75
CA ALA A 338 9.94 32.90 4.92
C ALA A 338 10.39 31.45 5.15
N ILE A 339 11.07 30.87 4.16
CA ILE A 339 11.68 29.54 4.27
C ILE A 339 13.01 29.71 4.97
N VAL A 340 13.11 29.16 6.18
CA VAL A 340 14.35 29.13 6.97
C VAL A 340 15.08 27.82 6.66
N PRO A 341 16.42 27.83 6.49
CA PRO A 341 17.19 26.60 6.36
C PRO A 341 16.95 25.63 7.52
N LYS A 342 16.87 24.34 7.21
CA LYS A 342 16.66 23.25 8.16
C LYS A 342 17.59 22.09 7.85
N SER A 343 18.16 21.51 8.89
CA SER A 343 18.90 20.27 8.75
C SER A 343 17.93 19.10 8.53
N ARG A 344 18.37 18.05 7.82
CA ARG A 344 17.56 16.82 7.68
C ARG A 344 17.35 16.14 9.03
N SER A 345 18.34 16.19 9.91
CA SER A 345 18.25 15.66 11.26
C SER A 345 17.13 16.35 12.06
N ASP A 346 17.05 17.67 12.02
CA ASP A 346 15.99 18.43 12.73
C ASP A 346 14.59 18.01 12.25
N VAL A 347 14.42 17.84 10.93
CA VAL A 347 13.15 17.43 10.34
C VAL A 347 12.75 16.02 10.81
N ILE A 348 13.71 15.09 10.77
CA ILE A 348 13.48 13.70 11.15
C ILE A 348 13.27 13.55 12.66
N GLU A 349 14.06 14.21 13.50
CA GLU A 349 13.89 14.21 14.95
C GLU A 349 12.51 14.75 15.35
N ARG A 350 12.08 15.86 14.74
CA ARG A 350 10.76 16.40 14.97
C ARG A 350 9.65 15.45 14.54
N ALA A 351 9.79 14.81 13.38
CA ALA A 351 8.85 13.79 12.90
C ALA A 351 8.75 12.61 13.88
N ILE A 352 9.89 12.07 14.32
CA ILE A 352 9.97 11.00 15.33
C ILE A 352 9.23 11.41 16.61
N GLY A 353 9.32 12.66 17.04
CA GLY A 353 8.59 13.16 18.19
C GLY A 353 7.06 12.99 18.08
N PHE A 354 6.48 13.19 16.89
CA PHE A 354 5.05 12.96 16.67
C PHE A 354 4.64 11.47 16.77
N GLU A 355 5.45 10.55 16.25
CA GLU A 355 5.17 9.11 16.34
C GLU A 355 5.40 8.58 17.77
N THR A 356 6.43 9.08 18.46
CA THR A 356 6.90 8.52 19.73
C THR A 356 6.30 9.14 20.98
N LEU A 357 5.54 10.22 20.84
CA LEU A 357 4.87 10.87 21.97
C LEU A 357 3.93 9.88 22.70
N ASN A 358 4.25 9.59 23.96
CA ASN A 358 3.38 8.84 24.86
C ASN A 358 2.57 9.81 25.70
N TRP A 359 1.26 9.62 25.78
CA TRP A 359 0.37 10.50 26.54
C TRP A 359 -0.83 9.73 27.09
N LEU A 360 -1.37 10.21 28.22
CA LEU A 360 -2.54 9.63 28.88
C LEU A 360 -3.82 10.12 28.21
N VAL A 361 -4.69 9.20 27.79
CA VAL A 361 -6.01 9.54 27.26
C VAL A 361 -6.95 9.92 28.42
N THR A 362 -6.94 11.19 28.80
CA THR A 362 -7.82 11.74 29.84
C THR A 362 -9.29 11.69 29.40
N SER A 363 -10.22 11.79 30.35
CA SER A 363 -11.66 11.83 30.04
C SER A 363 -12.04 13.00 29.13
N THR A 364 -11.36 14.14 29.26
CA THR A 364 -11.57 15.33 28.40
C THR A 364 -10.98 15.13 27.01
N ALA A 365 -9.76 14.58 26.91
CA ALA A 365 -9.14 14.24 25.63
C ALA A 365 -9.93 13.16 24.87
N TYR A 366 -10.49 12.17 25.57
CA TYR A 366 -11.36 11.15 24.98
C TYR A 366 -12.64 11.77 24.40
N GLY A 367 -13.14 12.83 25.03
CA GLY A 367 -14.37 13.52 24.64
C GLY A 367 -15.62 12.65 24.80
N LYS A 368 -16.77 13.17 24.34
CA LYS A 368 -18.02 12.39 24.25
C LYS A 368 -17.91 11.39 23.12
N ASP A 369 -18.64 10.27 23.22
CA ASP A 369 -18.63 9.31 22.14
C ASP A 369 -19.16 9.91 20.83
N PRO A 370 -18.40 9.76 19.75
CA PRO A 370 -18.88 10.16 18.44
C PRO A 370 -20.08 9.27 18.10
N GLY A 371 -21.26 9.86 17.87
CA GLY A 371 -22.43 9.07 17.45
C GLY A 371 -22.14 8.23 16.19
N PRO A 372 -22.93 7.18 15.91
CA PRO A 372 -22.62 6.24 14.84
C PRO A 372 -22.57 6.93 13.48
N GLY A 373 -21.51 6.66 12.70
CA GLY A 373 -21.36 7.00 11.28
C GLY A 373 -20.74 8.38 10.96
N CYS A 374 -19.97 8.43 9.88
CA CYS A 374 -19.48 9.66 9.21
C CYS A 374 -20.36 10.02 8.01
N ILE A 375 -21.69 9.87 8.13
CA ILE A 375 -22.59 10.16 7.00
C ILE A 375 -22.58 11.68 6.75
N ASN A 376 -22.23 12.07 5.52
CA ASN A 376 -22.13 13.47 5.06
C ASN A 376 -21.12 14.33 5.84
N MET A 377 -20.13 13.74 6.50
CA MET A 377 -19.18 14.46 7.37
C MET A 377 -19.83 15.10 8.61
N ASN A 378 -21.09 14.75 8.92
CA ASN A 378 -21.92 15.47 9.89
C ASN A 378 -21.56 15.25 11.36
N ARG A 379 -20.75 14.24 11.68
CA ARG A 379 -20.44 13.87 13.06
C ARG A 379 -18.95 13.71 13.23
N LEU A 380 -18.45 14.23 14.35
CA LEU A 380 -17.08 13.98 14.78
C LEU A 380 -16.88 12.47 14.85
N ARG A 381 -15.82 11.92 14.24
CA ARG A 381 -15.42 10.51 14.46
C ARG A 381 -14.07 10.47 15.14
N ARG A 382 -13.96 9.72 16.23
CA ARG A 382 -12.71 9.51 16.97
C ARG A 382 -11.76 8.63 16.14
N PRO A 383 -10.44 8.88 16.17
CA PRO A 383 -9.45 7.94 15.67
C PRO A 383 -9.64 6.53 16.25
N ILE A 384 -9.54 5.48 15.40
CA ILE A 384 -9.81 4.11 15.84
C ILE A 384 -8.84 3.65 16.93
N TYR A 385 -7.58 4.09 16.89
CA TYR A 385 -6.58 3.73 17.91
C TYR A 385 -6.89 4.27 19.32
N LEU A 386 -7.82 5.23 19.45
CA LEU A 386 -8.25 5.78 20.74
C LEU A 386 -9.50 5.09 21.31
N ILE A 387 -10.21 4.27 20.52
CA ILE A 387 -11.44 3.62 20.99
C ILE A 387 -11.14 2.70 22.17
N GLY A 388 -11.89 2.85 23.25
CA GLY A 388 -11.71 2.05 24.48
C GLY A 388 -10.45 2.39 25.28
N LYS A 389 -9.67 3.40 24.88
CA LYS A 389 -8.40 3.77 25.54
C LYS A 389 -8.51 4.81 26.65
N ARG A 390 -9.73 5.18 27.09
CA ARG A 390 -9.91 6.12 28.20
C ARG A 390 -9.16 5.65 29.45
N GLY A 391 -8.32 6.53 30.02
CA GLY A 391 -7.49 6.23 31.18
C GLY A 391 -6.24 5.40 30.88
N GLN A 392 -5.94 5.11 29.61
CA GLN A 392 -4.75 4.38 29.19
C GLN A 392 -3.74 5.32 28.53
N THR A 393 -2.45 4.98 28.63
CA THR A 393 -1.40 5.63 27.85
C THR A 393 -1.41 5.10 26.43
N VAL A 394 -1.40 6.00 25.46
CA VAL A 394 -1.27 5.67 24.04
C VAL A 394 -0.03 6.33 23.45
N LYS A 395 0.42 5.80 22.31
CA LYS A 395 1.57 6.29 21.56
C LYS A 395 1.13 6.92 20.24
N GLY A 396 1.71 8.08 19.93
CA GLY A 396 1.52 8.82 18.70
C GLY A 396 0.50 9.96 18.84
N VAL A 397 0.80 11.07 18.16
CA VAL A 397 -0.12 12.21 18.03
C VAL A 397 -1.31 11.81 17.16
N PRO A 398 -2.56 12.10 17.58
CA PRO A 398 -3.76 11.76 16.84
C PRO A 398 -3.89 12.52 15.52
N TYR A 399 -4.52 11.88 14.55
CA TYR A 399 -4.99 12.51 13.33
C TYR A 399 -6.13 13.47 13.64
N CYS A 400 -6.09 14.66 13.06
CA CYS A 400 -7.10 15.70 13.19
C CYS A 400 -7.25 16.42 11.85
N TRP A 401 -8.39 16.26 11.20
CA TRP A 401 -8.61 16.80 9.86
C TRP A 401 -8.51 18.34 9.83
N GLY A 402 -7.61 18.86 8.99
CA GLY A 402 -7.36 20.29 8.83
C GLY A 402 -6.41 20.87 9.89
N CYS A 403 -6.02 20.09 10.89
CA CYS A 403 -5.36 20.61 12.08
C CYS A 403 -3.82 20.61 11.94
N LYS A 404 -3.19 21.51 12.70
CA LYS A 404 -1.74 21.56 12.90
C LYS A 404 -1.43 21.93 14.34
N THR A 405 -1.71 21.04 15.28
CA THR A 405 -1.16 21.17 16.63
C THR A 405 0.35 20.97 16.56
N ARG A 406 1.13 21.96 17.00
CA ARG A 406 2.59 21.82 17.09
C ARG A 406 2.92 20.73 18.11
N LEU A 407 3.98 19.97 17.86
CA LEU A 407 4.38 18.89 18.77
C LEU A 407 4.53 19.39 20.21
N GLU A 408 5.20 20.53 20.39
CA GLU A 408 5.45 21.14 21.70
C GLU A 408 4.19 21.62 22.43
N ASP A 409 3.10 21.90 21.73
CA ASP A 409 1.85 22.41 22.32
C ASP A 409 0.86 21.28 22.66
N PHE A 410 1.13 20.06 22.21
CA PHE A 410 0.16 18.97 22.31
C PHE A 410 -0.17 18.63 23.76
N MET A 411 0.84 18.45 24.60
CA MET A 411 0.66 18.09 26.01
C MET A 411 -0.07 19.17 26.79
N ASP A 412 0.32 20.44 26.61
CA ASP A 412 -0.37 21.60 27.17
C ASP A 412 -1.86 21.62 26.79
N GLY A 413 -2.19 21.24 25.56
CA GLY A 413 -3.57 21.15 25.10
C GLY A 413 -4.37 20.06 25.82
N VAL A 414 -3.75 18.88 26.02
CA VAL A 414 -4.37 17.77 26.75
C VAL A 414 -4.65 18.18 28.19
N GLU A 415 -3.71 18.85 28.84
CA GLU A 415 -3.85 19.38 30.21
C GLU A 415 -4.94 20.46 30.31
N LYS A 416 -5.09 21.29 29.28
CA LYS A 416 -6.18 22.28 29.15
C LYS A 416 -7.53 21.66 28.81
N GLY A 417 -7.61 20.33 28.68
CA GLY A 417 -8.86 19.60 28.47
C GLY A 417 -9.40 19.63 27.04
N GLN A 418 -8.55 19.89 26.04
CA GLN A 418 -8.93 19.82 24.64
C GLN A 418 -9.13 18.36 24.18
N THR A 419 -10.02 18.14 23.20
CA THR A 419 -10.32 16.79 22.69
C THR A 419 -9.21 16.32 21.73
N ALA A 420 -8.88 15.03 21.75
CA ALA A 420 -7.83 14.45 20.94
C ALA A 420 -8.38 13.84 19.64
N GLY A 421 -7.96 14.41 18.50
CA GLY A 421 -8.16 13.85 17.18
C GLY A 421 -9.58 13.90 16.62
N ASN A 422 -9.65 13.86 15.30
CA ASN A 422 -10.87 13.58 14.56
C ASN A 422 -10.55 13.07 13.16
N VAL A 423 -11.26 12.03 12.71
CA VAL A 423 -11.14 11.46 11.36
C VAL A 423 -12.36 11.76 10.47
N CYS A 424 -13.27 12.61 10.96
CA CYS A 424 -14.48 13.05 10.26
C CYS A 424 -15.03 14.31 10.93
N THR A 425 -15.33 15.36 10.16
CA THR A 425 -15.93 16.62 10.65
C THR A 425 -16.45 17.47 9.47
N LYS A 426 -17.53 18.26 9.65
CA LYS A 426 -17.94 19.27 8.66
C LYS A 426 -17.09 20.54 8.71
N SER A 427 -16.52 20.83 9.87
CA SER A 427 -15.88 22.10 10.19
C SER A 427 -14.39 21.86 10.41
N ALA A 428 -13.70 21.43 9.36
CA ALA A 428 -12.24 21.26 9.40
C ALA A 428 -11.54 22.62 9.15
N PRO A 429 -10.59 23.06 9.99
CA PRO A 429 -10.24 22.51 11.29
C PRO A 429 -11.21 22.92 12.42
N GLN A 430 -11.32 22.08 13.45
CA GLN A 430 -11.96 22.46 14.71
C GLN A 430 -10.91 22.98 15.69
N SER A 431 -11.11 24.19 16.21
CA SER A 431 -10.11 24.90 17.04
C SER A 431 -9.87 24.26 18.42
N ASN A 432 -10.79 23.45 18.91
CA ASN A 432 -10.72 22.78 20.22
C ASN A 432 -10.27 21.31 20.13
N ILE A 433 -9.79 20.86 18.97
CA ILE A 433 -9.32 19.50 18.76
C ILE A 433 -7.82 19.51 18.50
N LEU A 434 -7.11 18.65 19.23
CA LEU A 434 -5.68 18.43 19.11
C LEU A 434 -5.37 17.40 18.05
N GLY A 435 -4.26 17.61 17.36
CA GLY A 435 -3.68 16.65 16.44
C GLY A 435 -3.21 17.31 15.15
N VAL A 436 -2.93 16.48 14.17
CA VAL A 436 -2.42 16.91 12.87
C VAL A 436 -3.13 16.17 11.75
N ASP A 437 -3.39 16.83 10.62
CA ASP A 437 -3.61 16.12 9.37
C ASP A 437 -2.27 15.80 8.68
N CYS A 438 -2.32 15.19 7.51
CA CYS A 438 -1.12 14.78 6.78
C CYS A 438 -0.18 15.96 6.47
N SER A 439 -0.71 17.06 5.95
CA SER A 439 0.09 18.22 5.58
C SER A 439 0.43 19.12 6.76
N GLY A 440 -0.36 19.08 7.84
CA GLY A 440 -0.09 19.69 9.14
C GLY A 440 1.11 19.04 9.80
N PHE A 441 1.14 17.71 9.82
CA PHE A 441 2.28 16.93 10.26
C PHE A 441 3.54 17.28 9.46
N VAL A 442 3.50 17.21 8.13
CA VAL A 442 4.69 17.50 7.29
C VAL A 442 5.12 18.97 7.39
N SER A 443 4.18 19.91 7.45
CA SER A 443 4.48 21.33 7.69
C SER A 443 5.22 21.52 9.01
N ASP A 444 4.77 20.83 10.06
CA ASP A 444 5.38 20.94 11.37
C ASP A 444 6.77 20.27 11.42
N ALA A 445 6.92 19.09 10.80
CA ALA A 445 8.22 18.42 10.64
C ALA A 445 9.24 19.29 9.90
N TRP A 446 8.83 20.00 8.84
CA TRP A 446 9.67 21.00 8.15
C TRP A 446 9.89 22.29 8.94
N GLY A 447 9.38 22.39 10.17
CA GLY A 447 9.53 23.54 11.05
C GLY A 447 8.75 24.77 10.60
N LEU A 448 7.69 24.58 9.80
CA LEU A 448 6.84 25.67 9.32
C LEU A 448 5.93 26.17 10.44
N LYS A 449 5.85 27.49 10.58
CA LYS A 449 4.95 28.14 11.55
C LYS A 449 3.48 27.99 11.17
N MET A 450 3.18 27.91 9.88
CA MET A 450 1.82 27.79 9.35
C MET A 450 1.55 26.41 8.76
N HIS A 451 0.28 26.06 8.65
CA HIS A 451 -0.19 24.89 7.91
C HIS A 451 -0.14 25.17 6.41
N VAL A 452 0.59 24.32 5.68
CA VAL A 452 0.66 24.35 4.22
C VAL A 452 -0.03 23.11 3.69
N THR A 453 -1.15 23.28 2.99
CA THR A 453 -1.95 22.18 2.43
C THR A 453 -1.21 21.43 1.32
N THR A 454 -1.62 20.20 0.98
CA THR A 454 -0.94 19.42 -0.08
C THR A 454 -0.99 20.10 -1.44
N ARG A 455 -2.03 20.90 -1.70
CA ARG A 455 -2.12 21.75 -2.90
C ARG A 455 -1.08 22.88 -2.90
N ALA A 456 -0.73 23.42 -1.74
CA ALA A 456 0.20 24.54 -1.60
C ALA A 456 1.68 24.10 -1.50
N ILE A 457 1.96 22.85 -1.10
CA ILE A 457 3.30 22.26 -1.02
C ILE A 457 4.16 22.48 -2.28
N PRO A 458 3.65 22.35 -3.53
CA PRO A 458 4.43 22.63 -4.74
C PRO A 458 5.05 24.04 -4.78
N GLY A 459 4.47 25.03 -4.10
CA GLY A 459 5.02 26.38 -4.02
C GLY A 459 6.32 26.49 -3.20
N ILE A 460 6.49 25.62 -2.19
CA ILE A 460 7.60 25.65 -1.23
C ILE A 460 8.60 24.49 -1.43
N THR A 461 8.39 23.67 -2.45
CA THR A 461 9.22 22.51 -2.76
C THR A 461 9.76 22.56 -4.19
N LYS A 462 10.74 21.71 -4.48
CA LYS A 462 11.16 21.32 -5.83
C LYS A 462 10.73 19.89 -6.08
N ARG A 463 10.12 19.60 -7.23
CA ARG A 463 9.86 18.21 -7.65
C ARG A 463 11.18 17.52 -8.02
N LEU A 464 11.38 16.30 -7.53
CA LEU A 464 12.52 15.46 -7.91
C LEU A 464 12.16 14.72 -9.20
N SER A 465 13.03 14.82 -10.22
CA SER A 465 12.86 14.12 -11.49
C SER A 465 13.14 12.63 -11.35
N ASP A 466 14.17 12.27 -10.57
CA ASP A 466 14.51 10.90 -10.20
C ASP A 466 13.89 10.55 -8.84
N PRO A 467 12.85 9.70 -8.78
CA PRO A 467 12.28 9.23 -7.51
C PRO A 467 13.29 8.55 -6.60
N TRP A 468 14.34 7.93 -7.16
CA TRP A 468 15.37 7.24 -6.40
C TRP A 468 16.40 8.19 -5.76
N SER A 469 16.32 9.48 -6.06
CA SER A 469 17.16 10.53 -5.45
C SER A 469 16.59 11.11 -4.15
N MET A 470 15.44 10.61 -3.68
CA MET A 470 14.84 10.98 -2.40
C MET A 470 15.80 10.68 -1.23
N ARG A 471 15.79 11.58 -0.26
CA ARG A 471 16.60 11.52 0.97
C ARG A 471 15.71 11.78 2.19
N PRO A 472 16.06 11.27 3.39
CA PRO A 472 15.28 11.48 4.60
C PRO A 472 14.88 12.96 4.79
N GLY A 473 13.60 13.23 5.00
CA GLY A 473 13.04 14.59 5.13
C GLY A 473 12.49 15.20 3.83
N ASP A 474 12.75 14.57 2.68
CA ASP A 474 11.95 14.80 1.47
C ASP A 474 10.51 14.28 1.68
N ALA A 475 9.59 14.53 0.76
CA ALA A 475 8.22 14.04 0.86
C ALA A 475 7.68 13.50 -0.46
N LEU A 476 6.67 12.65 -0.37
CA LEU A 476 5.83 12.22 -1.47
C LEU A 476 4.50 12.95 -1.34
N ASN A 477 4.24 13.91 -2.22
CA ASN A 477 3.05 14.75 -2.19
C ASN A 477 2.07 14.39 -3.30
N LYS A 478 0.80 14.19 -2.95
CA LYS A 478 -0.32 14.05 -3.88
C LYS A 478 -1.24 15.27 -3.70
N PRO A 479 -1.06 16.33 -4.52
CA PRO A 479 -1.77 17.60 -4.34
C PRO A 479 -3.30 17.45 -4.25
N GLY A 480 -3.87 17.97 -3.16
CA GLY A 480 -5.30 17.92 -2.84
C GLY A 480 -5.76 16.65 -2.14
N SER A 481 -4.85 15.75 -1.75
CA SER A 481 -5.21 14.42 -1.27
C SER A 481 -4.39 13.95 -0.07
N HIS A 482 -3.06 13.86 -0.17
CA HIS A 482 -2.23 13.34 0.93
C HIS A 482 -0.75 13.67 0.75
N VAL A 483 0.01 13.68 1.84
CA VAL A 483 1.48 13.81 1.80
C VAL A 483 2.11 12.89 2.84
N LEU A 484 3.22 12.26 2.42
CA LEU A 484 4.00 11.31 3.21
C LEU A 484 5.42 11.85 3.37
N LEU A 485 5.94 11.91 4.60
CA LEU A 485 7.34 12.26 4.83
C LEU A 485 8.22 11.05 4.53
N PHE A 486 9.17 11.18 3.61
CA PHE A 486 10.09 10.11 3.25
C PHE A 486 11.13 9.91 4.36
N MET A 487 11.20 8.69 4.91
CA MET A 487 12.17 8.35 5.95
C MET A 487 13.41 7.72 5.33
N ARG A 488 13.26 6.67 4.51
CA ARG A 488 14.36 5.97 3.83
C ARG A 488 13.84 4.98 2.78
N PHE A 489 14.76 4.46 1.98
CA PHE A 489 14.53 3.19 1.28
C PHE A 489 14.86 2.02 2.21
N THR A 490 14.05 0.97 2.14
CA THR A 490 14.35 -0.32 2.77
C THR A 490 15.33 -1.13 1.91
N ALA A 491 15.86 -2.24 2.45
CA ALA A 491 16.84 -3.08 1.74
C ALA A 491 16.29 -3.63 0.41
N ASP A 492 15.02 -4.04 0.42
CA ASP A 492 14.18 -4.49 -0.70
C ASP A 492 13.59 -3.35 -1.55
N ARG A 493 14.14 -2.14 -1.41
CA ARG A 493 13.86 -0.97 -2.25
C ARG A 493 12.43 -0.41 -2.13
N LYS A 494 11.63 -0.89 -1.17
CA LYS A 494 10.41 -0.21 -0.73
C LYS A 494 10.76 1.11 -0.05
N VAL A 495 9.74 1.92 0.22
CA VAL A 495 9.85 3.23 0.85
C VAL A 495 9.23 3.16 2.24
N GLU A 496 10.03 3.43 3.27
CA GLU A 496 9.51 3.72 4.60
C GLU A 496 9.16 5.22 4.67
N VAL A 497 7.91 5.51 5.03
CA VAL A 497 7.39 6.86 5.22
C VAL A 497 6.88 7.05 6.63
N MET A 498 6.76 8.30 7.05
CA MET A 498 5.94 8.69 8.19
C MET A 498 4.78 9.54 7.69
N GLU A 499 3.58 9.28 8.20
CA GLU A 499 2.37 9.95 7.77
C GLU A 499 1.35 10.08 8.90
N ALA A 500 0.43 11.03 8.77
CA ALA A 500 -0.79 11.09 9.58
C ALA A 500 -1.96 10.72 8.69
N SER A 501 -2.64 9.61 8.98
CA SER A 501 -3.77 9.17 8.16
C SER A 501 -4.88 8.49 8.95
N PRO A 502 -6.17 8.67 8.56
CA PRO A 502 -7.30 8.04 9.22
C PRO A 502 -7.25 6.51 9.23
N ASN A 503 -6.84 5.91 8.10
CA ASN A 503 -6.95 4.47 7.87
C ASN A 503 -5.58 3.79 7.99
N ALA A 504 -4.62 4.15 7.12
CA ALA A 504 -3.30 3.49 7.06
C ALA A 504 -2.41 3.71 8.31
N CYS A 505 -2.79 4.64 9.19
CA CYS A 505 -2.17 4.84 10.49
C CYS A 505 -3.19 4.81 11.64
N LYS A 506 -4.37 4.22 11.44
CA LYS A 506 -5.39 4.04 12.50
C LYS A 506 -5.80 5.38 13.16
N GLY A 507 -5.65 6.49 12.44
CA GLY A 507 -5.94 7.83 12.90
C GLY A 507 -4.89 8.43 13.83
N ARG A 508 -3.61 8.09 13.69
CA ARG A 508 -2.47 8.77 14.33
C ARG A 508 -1.35 9.05 13.35
N VAL A 509 -0.29 9.70 13.81
CA VAL A 509 1.01 9.70 13.14
C VAL A 509 1.67 8.33 13.32
N CYS A 510 2.04 7.68 12.24
CA CYS A 510 2.74 6.40 12.26
C CYS A 510 3.73 6.28 11.09
N ARG A 511 4.60 5.27 11.17
CA ARG A 511 5.43 4.86 10.03
C ARG A 511 4.79 3.71 9.28
N ASN A 512 4.92 3.74 7.96
CA ASN A 512 4.41 2.72 7.07
C ASN A 512 5.39 2.47 5.92
N THR A 513 5.34 1.28 5.32
CA THR A 513 6.21 0.87 4.22
C THR A 513 5.36 0.62 2.97
N TYR A 514 5.75 1.19 1.84
CA TYR A 514 5.05 1.03 0.56
C TYR A 514 6.03 0.72 -0.56
N SER A 515 5.55 0.03 -1.59
CA SER A 515 6.22 0.03 -2.90
C SER A 515 6.26 1.47 -3.46
N LEU A 516 7.42 1.91 -3.97
CA LEU A 516 7.56 3.25 -4.55
C LEU A 516 6.60 3.43 -5.74
N GLY A 517 6.52 2.44 -6.59
CA GLY A 517 5.76 2.44 -7.82
C GLY A 517 4.26 2.47 -7.56
N SER A 518 3.80 1.80 -6.50
CA SER A 518 2.41 1.94 -6.03
C SER A 518 2.08 3.39 -5.70
N LEU A 519 2.98 4.13 -5.04
CA LEU A 519 2.80 5.54 -4.72
C LEU A 519 2.82 6.42 -5.98
N LEU A 520 3.76 6.20 -6.90
CA LEU A 520 3.83 6.97 -8.15
C LEU A 520 2.58 6.76 -9.02
N MET A 521 2.08 5.53 -9.13
CA MET A 521 0.84 5.23 -9.86
C MET A 521 -0.40 5.83 -9.18
N ARG A 522 -0.39 5.98 -7.84
CA ARG A 522 -1.42 6.72 -7.07
C ARG A 522 -1.39 8.23 -7.28
N GLY A 523 -0.39 8.74 -8.01
CA GLY A 523 -0.22 10.16 -8.30
C GLY A 523 0.64 10.93 -7.30
N TYR A 524 1.36 10.24 -6.41
CA TYR A 524 2.34 10.90 -5.54
C TYR A 524 3.54 11.40 -6.34
N GLN A 525 4.01 12.59 -5.96
CA GLN A 525 5.15 13.24 -6.57
C GLN A 525 6.26 13.38 -5.52
N PRO A 526 7.46 12.82 -5.79
CA PRO A 526 8.65 13.08 -4.99
C PRO A 526 8.98 14.58 -4.99
N VAL A 527 9.05 15.20 -3.82
CA VAL A 527 9.34 16.62 -3.63
C VAL A 527 10.38 16.83 -2.53
N ARG A 528 11.24 17.83 -2.72
CA ARG A 528 12.21 18.29 -1.74
C ARG A 528 11.84 19.67 -1.23
N PHE A 529 11.77 19.82 0.09
CA PHE A 529 11.53 21.12 0.72
C PHE A 529 12.71 22.04 0.46
N LYS A 530 12.43 23.26 -0.04
CA LYS A 530 13.48 24.23 -0.39
C LYS A 530 14.33 24.64 0.81
N GLY A 531 13.83 24.51 2.04
CA GLY A 531 14.59 24.77 3.26
C GLY A 531 15.66 23.72 3.58
N LEU A 532 15.67 22.56 2.91
CA LEU A 532 16.69 21.52 3.09
C LEU A 532 17.93 21.70 2.17
N ASP A 533 17.85 22.59 1.19
CA ASP A 533 18.92 22.86 0.22
C ASP A 533 19.74 24.12 0.60
N GLY A 534 19.56 24.63 1.83
CA GLY A 534 20.18 25.85 2.34
C GLY A 534 21.38 25.64 3.25
#